data_AF-A0A0A1HAT0-F1
#
_entry.id   AF-A0A0A1HAT0-F1
#
_cell.length_a   1.000
_cell.length_b   1.000
_cell.length_c   1.000
_cell.angle_alpha   90.00
_cell.angle_beta   90.00
_cell.angle_gamma   90.00
#
_symmetry.space_group_name_H-M   'P 1'
#
loop_
_entity.id
_entity.type
_entity.pdbx_description
1 polymer ?
#
loop_
_entity_poly.entity_id
_entity_poly.type
_entity_poly.pdbx_seq_one_letter_code
_entity_poly.pdbx_strand_id
1 'polypeptide(L)'
;YGHDIEASWLIAKALESLGDSAYNAALTPTLISIAQVTLNEAIGEQGQVIDSFDFSTRRTNVDTVWWVQAEALVGFLYAYATTGEEAFYRAAENCWEFIKRYQIDHERGEWFWLSSLNKLNADSYYKVGFWKCPYHNG
;
A
#
# COMPACT_ATOMS: atom_id res chain seq x y z
N TYR A 1 0.08 8.27 1.72
CA TYR A 1 1.04 7.20 1.40
C TYR A 1 0.47 6.18 0.42
N GLY A 2 -0.78 5.71 0.58
CA GLY A 2 -1.38 4.74 -0.36
C GLY A 2 -1.32 5.14 -1.84
N HIS A 3 -1.79 6.35 -2.18
CA HIS A 3 -1.73 6.82 -3.58
C HIS A 3 -0.31 6.97 -4.11
N ASP A 4 0.65 7.35 -3.25
CA ASP A 4 2.05 7.51 -3.65
C ASP A 4 2.64 6.17 -4.08
N ILE A 5 2.51 5.14 -3.23
CA ILE A 5 3.02 3.81 -3.55
C ILE A 5 2.23 3.14 -4.68
N GLU A 6 0.91 3.38 -4.78
CA GLU A 6 0.09 2.95 -5.92
C GLU A 6 0.59 3.56 -7.24
N ALA A 7 0.78 4.88 -7.26
CA ALA A 7 1.29 5.58 -8.43
C ALA A 7 2.68 5.07 -8.84
N SER A 8 3.53 4.71 -7.87
CA SER A 8 4.87 4.20 -8.15
C SER A 8 4.84 2.96 -9.06
N TRP A 9 3.98 1.98 -8.76
CA TRP A 9 3.92 0.74 -9.53
C TRP A 9 2.99 0.87 -10.75
N LEU A 10 1.93 1.67 -10.71
CA LEU A 10 1.07 1.91 -11.89
C LEU A 10 1.82 2.63 -13.01
N ILE A 11 2.62 3.65 -12.69
CA ILE A 11 3.43 4.35 -13.69
C ILE A 11 4.49 3.39 -14.25
N ALA A 12 5.11 2.55 -13.42
CA ALA A 12 6.01 1.51 -13.90
C ALA A 12 5.33 0.54 -14.88
N LYS A 13 4.13 0.04 -14.56
CA LYS A 13 3.33 -0.80 -15.47
C LYS A 13 2.98 -0.09 -16.78
N ALA A 14 2.71 1.21 -16.73
CA ALA A 14 2.47 2.01 -17.92
C ALA A 14 3.75 2.12 -18.78
N LEU A 15 4.91 2.33 -18.17
CA LEU A 15 6.20 2.38 -18.86
C LEU A 15 6.55 1.05 -19.52
N GLU A 16 6.32 -0.07 -18.83
CA GLU A 16 6.46 -1.41 -19.42
C GLU A 16 5.57 -1.59 -20.65
N SER A 17 4.33 -1.11 -20.58
CA SER A 17 3.36 -1.22 -21.69
C SER A 17 3.74 -0.36 -22.89
N LEU A 18 4.43 0.77 -22.67
CA LEU A 18 4.96 1.63 -23.73
C LEU A 18 6.19 1.03 -24.41
N GLY A 19 6.96 0.21 -23.71
CA GLY A 19 8.18 -0.42 -24.25
C GLY A 19 9.32 0.57 -24.54
N ASP A 20 9.25 1.80 -24.03
CA ASP A 20 10.30 2.81 -24.21
C ASP A 20 11.36 2.70 -23.11
N SER A 21 12.52 2.14 -23.47
CA SER A 21 13.62 1.94 -22.53
C SER A 21 14.21 3.24 -21.99
N ALA A 22 14.15 4.34 -22.75
CA ALA A 22 14.70 5.62 -22.32
C ALA A 22 13.83 6.24 -21.22
N TYR A 23 12.51 6.26 -21.41
CA TYR A 23 11.59 6.70 -20.36
C TYR A 23 11.63 5.78 -19.13
N ASN A 24 11.71 4.47 -19.34
CA ASN A 24 11.80 3.53 -18.23
C ASN A 24 13.05 3.79 -17.36
N ALA A 25 14.22 3.93 -17.99
CA ALA A 25 15.46 4.22 -17.28
C ALA A 25 15.44 5.59 -16.58
N ALA A 26 14.80 6.60 -17.20
CA ALA A 26 14.72 7.94 -16.64
C ALA A 26 13.80 8.03 -15.41
N LEU A 27 12.67 7.31 -15.41
CA LEU A 27 11.64 7.44 -14.37
C LEU A 27 11.76 6.40 -13.25
N THR A 28 12.32 5.21 -13.52
CA THR A 28 12.45 4.14 -12.51
C THR A 28 13.07 4.62 -11.20
N PRO A 29 14.17 5.40 -11.17
CA PRO A 29 14.75 5.88 -9.92
C PRO A 29 13.79 6.70 -9.06
N THR A 30 12.95 7.54 -9.70
CA THR A 30 11.92 8.33 -9.01
C THR A 30 10.83 7.44 -8.44
N LEU A 31 10.37 6.43 -9.19
CA LEU A 31 9.35 5.49 -8.73
C LEU A 31 9.84 4.67 -7.52
N ILE A 32 11.08 4.21 -7.56
CA ILE A 32 11.73 3.54 -6.42
C ILE A 32 11.86 4.48 -5.23
N SER A 33 12.19 5.76 -5.45
CA SER A 33 12.27 6.73 -4.36
C SER A 33 10.93 6.94 -3.65
N ILE A 34 9.80 6.83 -4.35
CA ILE A 34 8.47 6.92 -3.74
C ILE A 34 8.21 5.72 -2.81
N ALA A 35 8.54 4.50 -3.26
CA ALA A 35 8.47 3.31 -2.44
C ALA A 35 9.41 3.42 -1.22
N GLN A 36 10.60 3.98 -1.40
CA GLN A 36 11.56 4.21 -0.31
C GLN A 36 11.05 5.20 0.74
N VAL A 37 10.40 6.29 0.35
CA VAL A 37 9.76 7.24 1.30
C VAL A 37 8.66 6.54 2.07
N THR A 38 7.83 5.74 1.38
CA THR A 38 6.77 4.95 2.03
C THR A 38 7.37 3.97 3.05
N LEU A 39 8.46 3.27 2.70
CA LEU A 39 9.18 2.37 3.61
C LEU A 39 9.73 3.09 4.84
N ASN A 40 10.27 4.30 4.67
CA ASN A 40 10.93 5.03 5.74
C ASN A 40 9.97 5.73 6.70
N GLU A 41 8.82 6.18 6.20
CA GLU A 41 7.96 7.12 6.92
C GLU A 41 6.57 6.57 7.25
N ALA A 42 6.09 5.56 6.51
CA ALA A 42 4.69 5.15 6.56
C ALA A 42 4.47 3.77 7.19
N ILE A 43 5.51 3.07 7.63
CA ILE A 43 5.37 1.74 8.24
C ILE A 43 4.95 1.88 9.71
N GLY A 44 3.78 1.32 10.03
CA GLY A 44 3.27 1.23 11.39
C GLY A 44 3.83 0.02 12.15
N GLU A 45 3.56 -0.02 13.47
CA GLU A 45 4.15 -1.00 14.39
C GLU A 45 3.82 -2.47 14.09
N GLN A 46 2.73 -2.74 13.37
CA GLN A 46 2.29 -4.10 13.03
C GLN A 46 2.61 -4.45 11.56
N GLY A 47 3.39 -3.63 10.86
CA GLY A 47 3.72 -3.82 9.44
C GLY A 47 2.70 -3.23 8.45
N GLN A 48 1.65 -2.57 8.94
CA GLN A 48 0.71 -1.81 8.12
C GLN A 48 1.36 -0.58 7.50
N VAL A 49 0.78 -0.10 6.40
CA VAL A 49 1.06 1.24 5.88
C VAL A 49 0.00 2.22 6.40
N ILE A 50 0.50 3.30 6.98
CA ILE A 50 -0.27 4.44 7.48
C ILE A 50 -0.93 5.17 6.29
N ASP A 51 -2.17 5.63 6.45
CA ASP A 51 -2.93 6.26 5.37
C ASP A 51 -2.24 7.51 4.79
N SER A 52 -1.98 8.51 5.63
CA SER A 52 -1.48 9.81 5.15
C SER A 52 -0.77 10.64 6.23
N PHE A 53 0.03 11.60 5.77
CA PHE A 53 0.62 12.66 6.58
C PHE A 53 0.22 14.02 5.99
N ASP A 54 -0.37 14.88 6.81
CA ASP A 54 -0.73 16.24 6.44
C ASP A 54 0.39 17.21 6.85
N PHE A 55 1.08 17.77 5.84
CA PHE A 55 2.17 18.72 6.05
C PHE A 55 1.73 20.06 6.66
N SER A 56 0.49 20.48 6.44
CA SER A 56 -0.04 21.75 6.95
C SER A 56 -0.29 21.68 8.45
N THR A 57 -0.84 20.57 8.92
CA THR A 57 -1.14 20.34 10.34
C THR A 57 -0.08 19.55 11.08
N ARG A 58 0.89 18.96 10.36
CA ARG A 58 1.90 18.00 10.85
C ARG A 58 1.26 16.83 11.59
N ARG A 59 0.15 16.31 11.06
CA ARG A 59 -0.59 15.20 11.65
C ARG A 59 -0.57 13.99 10.74
N THR A 60 -0.38 12.84 11.36
CA THR A 60 -0.50 11.55 10.71
C THR A 60 -1.94 11.06 10.85
N ASN A 61 -2.57 10.66 9.74
CA ASN A 61 -3.79 9.87 9.79
C ASN A 61 -3.40 8.41 10.03
N VAL A 62 -3.67 7.91 11.24
CA VAL A 62 -3.33 6.55 11.67
C VAL A 62 -4.39 5.51 11.26
N ASP A 63 -5.36 5.90 10.45
CA ASP A 63 -6.28 4.96 9.84
C ASP A 63 -5.53 3.95 8.96
N THR A 64 -5.95 2.69 9.05
CA THR A 64 -5.37 1.59 8.28
C THR A 64 -6.43 1.08 7.30
N VAL A 65 -6.41 1.70 6.12
CA VAL A 65 -7.42 1.47 5.08
C VAL A 65 -7.00 0.31 4.18
N TRP A 66 -7.95 -0.55 3.84
CA TRP A 66 -7.71 -1.80 3.10
C TRP A 66 -6.90 -1.66 1.81
N TRP A 67 -7.29 -0.71 0.96
CA TRP A 67 -6.67 -0.49 -0.35
C TRP A 67 -5.22 -0.01 -0.18
N VAL A 68 -4.93 0.84 0.80
CA VAL A 68 -3.57 1.29 1.10
C VAL A 68 -2.65 0.11 1.37
N GLN A 69 -3.15 -0.94 2.03
CA GLN A 69 -2.35 -2.14 2.32
C GLN A 69 -2.14 -2.98 1.07
N ALA A 70 -3.19 -3.16 0.27
CA ALA A 70 -3.10 -3.89 -0.99
C ALA A 70 -2.10 -3.24 -1.95
N GLU A 71 -2.17 -1.92 -2.09
CA GLU A 71 -1.27 -1.14 -2.94
C GLU A 71 0.16 -1.13 -2.43
N ALA A 72 0.35 -1.08 -1.11
CA ALA A 72 1.66 -1.19 -0.51
C ALA A 72 2.31 -2.54 -0.78
N LEU A 73 1.55 -3.65 -0.67
CA LEU A 73 2.05 -4.98 -0.97
C LEU A 73 2.58 -5.07 -2.40
N VAL A 74 1.80 -4.58 -3.38
CA VAL A 74 2.20 -4.57 -4.79
C VAL A 74 3.41 -3.66 -5.02
N GLY A 75 3.37 -2.43 -4.49
CA GLY A 75 4.45 -1.46 -4.69
C GLY A 75 5.78 -1.88 -4.08
N PHE A 76 5.77 -2.50 -2.89
CA PHE A 76 6.99 -3.05 -2.29
C PHE A 76 7.52 -4.26 -3.05
N LEU A 77 6.66 -5.16 -3.53
CA LEU A 77 7.09 -6.27 -4.37
C LEU A 77 7.67 -5.80 -5.71
N TYR A 78 7.07 -4.76 -6.32
CA TYR A 78 7.62 -4.13 -7.51
C TYR A 78 9.00 -3.53 -7.25
N ALA A 79 9.15 -2.77 -6.15
CA ALA A 79 10.43 -2.17 -5.79
C ALA A 79 11.50 -3.25 -5.55
N TYR A 80 11.16 -4.33 -4.84
CA TYR A 80 12.05 -5.48 -4.66
C TYR A 80 12.44 -6.13 -5.99
N ALA A 81 11.47 -6.42 -6.85
CA ALA A 81 11.74 -7.06 -8.15
C ALA A 81 12.64 -6.21 -9.04
N THR A 82 12.57 -4.87 -8.88
CA THR A 82 13.34 -3.92 -9.67
C THR A 82 14.76 -3.72 -9.13
N THR A 83 14.93 -3.65 -7.81
CA THR A 83 16.22 -3.28 -7.18
C THR A 83 16.99 -4.45 -6.58
N GLY A 84 16.30 -5.53 -6.21
CA GLY A 84 16.84 -6.63 -5.40
C GLY A 84 17.06 -6.25 -3.93
N GLU A 85 16.57 -5.10 -3.47
CA GLU A 85 16.76 -4.66 -2.08
C GLU A 85 15.80 -5.39 -1.12
N GLU A 86 16.38 -6.26 -0.29
CA GLU A 86 15.66 -7.10 0.68
C GLU A 86 14.79 -6.31 1.68
N ALA A 87 15.06 -5.03 1.90
CA ALA A 87 14.23 -4.19 2.76
C ALA A 87 12.79 -4.06 2.22
N PHE A 88 12.62 -3.96 0.90
CA PHE A 88 11.29 -3.93 0.28
C PHE A 88 10.57 -5.27 0.39
N TYR A 89 11.28 -6.39 0.21
CA TYR A 89 10.69 -7.72 0.36
C TYR A 89 10.19 -7.94 1.81
N ARG A 90 10.99 -7.57 2.80
CA ARG A 90 10.57 -7.65 4.22
C ARG A 90 9.37 -6.75 4.52
N ALA A 91 9.31 -5.57 3.92
CA ALA A 91 8.17 -4.68 4.06
C ALA A 91 6.89 -5.29 3.45
N ALA A 92 7.00 -5.88 2.26
CA ALA A 92 5.92 -6.62 1.62
C ALA A 92 5.45 -7.80 2.48
N GLU A 93 6.37 -8.61 3.01
CA GLU A 93 6.07 -9.74 3.88
C GLU A 93 5.34 -9.29 5.15
N ASN A 94 5.86 -8.27 5.83
CA ASN A 94 5.22 -7.72 7.03
C ASN A 94 3.83 -7.13 6.74
N CYS A 95 3.67 -6.42 5.61
CA CYS A 95 2.38 -5.90 5.16
C CYS A 95 1.39 -7.04 4.87
N TRP A 96 1.86 -8.13 4.26
CA TRP A 96 1.02 -9.31 4.03
C TRP A 96 0.61 -10.01 5.33
N GLU A 97 1.52 -10.16 6.28
CA GLU A 97 1.18 -10.69 7.61
C GLU A 97 0.16 -9.79 8.33
N PHE A 98 0.32 -8.47 8.21
CA PHE A 98 -0.65 -7.50 8.72
C PHE A 98 -2.04 -7.70 8.09
N ILE A 99 -2.11 -7.75 6.76
CA ILE A 99 -3.34 -7.93 6.00
C ILE A 99 -4.06 -9.20 6.46
N LYS A 100 -3.34 -10.33 6.48
CA LYS A 100 -3.89 -11.61 6.92
C LYS A 100 -4.43 -11.54 8.33
N ARG A 101 -3.75 -10.83 9.24
CA ARG A 101 -4.12 -10.83 10.66
C ARG A 101 -5.23 -9.84 11.00
N TYR A 102 -5.24 -8.68 10.36
CA TYR A 102 -6.06 -7.55 10.80
C TYR A 102 -7.00 -6.99 9.72
N GLN A 103 -6.73 -7.24 8.44
CA GLN A 103 -7.55 -6.70 7.34
C GLN A 103 -8.59 -7.70 6.84
N ILE A 104 -8.25 -8.99 6.76
CA ILE A 104 -9.15 -10.05 6.29
C ILE A 104 -10.16 -10.41 7.38
N ASP A 105 -11.44 -10.46 7.02
CA ASP A 105 -12.48 -11.10 7.83
C ASP A 105 -12.48 -12.61 7.58
N HIS A 106 -11.89 -13.36 8.50
CA HIS A 106 -11.85 -14.82 8.42
C HIS A 106 -13.17 -15.50 8.78
N GLU A 107 -14.13 -14.78 9.37
CA GLU A 107 -15.44 -15.33 9.73
C GLU A 107 -16.43 -15.24 8.56
N ARG A 108 -16.40 -14.13 7.81
CA ARG A 108 -17.41 -13.82 6.78
C ARG A 108 -16.82 -13.59 5.39
N GLY A 109 -15.50 -13.71 5.24
CA GLY A 109 -14.80 -13.45 4.00
C GLY A 109 -14.67 -11.96 3.69
N GLU A 110 -13.83 -11.66 2.69
CA GLU A 110 -13.50 -10.30 2.25
C GLU A 110 -12.77 -9.47 3.33
N TRP A 111 -12.21 -8.32 2.95
CA TRP A 111 -11.44 -7.43 3.80
C TRP A 111 -12.37 -6.38 4.42
N PHE A 112 -12.09 -5.98 5.65
CA PHE A 112 -12.72 -4.81 6.27
C PHE A 112 -12.30 -3.53 5.56
N TRP A 113 -13.08 -2.45 5.65
CA TRP A 113 -12.69 -1.13 5.13
C TRP A 113 -11.50 -0.55 5.89
N LEU A 114 -11.64 -0.47 7.22
CA LEU A 114 -10.54 -0.20 8.15
C LEU A 114 -10.13 -1.52 8.80
N SER A 115 -8.83 -1.71 9.06
CA SER A 115 -8.39 -2.92 9.75
C SER A 115 -9.02 -3.04 11.15
N SER A 116 -9.01 -4.24 11.69
CA SER A 116 -9.48 -4.51 13.05
C SER A 116 -8.65 -3.85 14.15
N LEU A 117 -7.55 -3.15 13.83
CA LEU A 117 -6.83 -2.28 14.78
C LEU A 117 -7.55 -0.94 15.00
N ASN A 118 -8.26 -0.43 14.00
CA ASN A 118 -9.07 0.79 14.09
C ASN A 118 -10.44 0.50 14.71
N LYS A 119 -10.44 -0.01 15.97
CA LYS A 119 -11.67 -0.33 16.71
C LYS A 119 -12.29 0.92 17.33
N LEU A 120 -13.13 1.63 16.59
CA LEU A 120 -14.00 2.64 17.21
C LEU A 120 -15.47 2.56 16.75
N ASN A 121 -15.78 2.31 15.47
CA ASN A 121 -17.18 2.42 14.98
C ASN A 121 -17.60 1.25 14.05
N ALA A 122 -18.91 1.03 13.89
CA ALA A 122 -19.48 -0.02 13.02
C ALA A 122 -19.12 0.18 11.54
N ASP A 123 -18.97 1.44 11.10
CA ASP A 123 -18.59 1.80 9.73
C ASP A 123 -17.20 1.26 9.36
N SER A 124 -16.31 1.01 10.31
CA SER A 124 -14.98 0.43 10.04
C SER A 124 -15.04 -0.93 9.32
N TYR A 125 -16.15 -1.66 9.47
CA TYR A 125 -16.28 -3.05 9.03
C TYR A 125 -17.07 -3.22 7.72
N TYR A 126 -17.46 -2.14 7.04
CA TYR A 126 -18.18 -2.28 5.77
C TYR A 126 -17.29 -2.93 4.71
N LYS A 127 -17.83 -3.91 3.99
CA LYS A 127 -17.07 -4.73 3.03
C LYS A 127 -17.36 -4.40 1.57
N VAL A 128 -18.47 -3.71 1.32
CA VAL A 128 -18.91 -3.22 0.00
C VAL A 128 -19.58 -1.88 0.21
N GLY A 129 -19.30 -0.91 -0.66
CA GLY A 129 -19.92 0.40 -0.62
C GLY A 129 -19.50 1.24 -1.82
N PHE A 130 -19.91 2.51 -1.84
CA PHE A 130 -19.60 3.41 -2.94
C PHE A 130 -18.08 3.54 -3.22
N TRP A 131 -17.27 3.41 -2.16
CA TRP A 131 -15.80 3.50 -2.23
C TRP A 131 -15.09 2.16 -1.98
N LYS A 132 -15.80 1.04 -1.87
CA LYS A 132 -15.20 -0.28 -1.66
C LYS A 132 -15.80 -1.32 -2.60
N CYS A 133 -14.93 -1.89 -3.44
CA CYS A 133 -15.23 -2.88 -4.45
C CYS A 133 -14.11 -3.94 -4.48
N PRO A 134 -14.28 -5.07 -5.20
CA PRO A 134 -13.25 -6.12 -5.27
C PRO A 134 -12.12 -5.77 -6.27
N TYR A 135 -11.69 -4.51 -6.32
CA TYR A 135 -10.66 -4.02 -7.26
C TYR A 135 -9.26 -4.13 -6.65
N HIS A 136 -8.99 -3.39 -5.58
CA HIS A 136 -7.63 -3.30 -5.04
C HIS A 136 -7.12 -4.61 -4.41
N ASN A 137 -8.02 -5.47 -3.90
CA ASN A 137 -7.65 -6.74 -3.24
C ASN A 137 -7.91 -7.98 -4.10
N GLY A 138 -8.26 -7.79 -5.37
CA GLY A 138 -8.62 -8.85 -6.31
C GLY A 138 -7.44 -9.62 -6.91
#